data_AF-A0A2A2MZU5-F1
#
_entry.id   AF-A0A2A2MZU5-F1
#
_cell.length_a   1.000
_cell.length_b   1.000
_cell.length_c   1.000
_cell.angle_alpha   90.00
_cell.angle_beta   90.00
_cell.angle_gamma   90.00
#
_symmetry.space_group_name_H-M   'P 1'
#
loop_
_entity.id
_entity.type
_entity.pdbx_description
1 polymer ?
#
loop_
_entity_poly.entity_id
_entity_poly.type
_entity_poly.pdbx_seq_one_letter_code
_entity_poly.pdbx_strand_id
1 'polypeptide(L)'
;MASYPDGWLDWPVVKESQNLPADTVLPPDTSLFIQESVRAYSWINNGQGSPLTIRVNPAKLEQYKTHGPYTDGPTAVAISEVDGIVWVTEHIGGMAIYGSYDRQGKDISHTHPSLEPSFCQSCHTTYQDICINGTCAEPVLGVYKDK
;
A
#
# COMPACT_ATOMS: atom_id res chain seq x y z
N MET A 1 -13.92 -7.91 3.26
CA MET A 1 -13.20 -6.64 3.00
C MET A 1 -12.73 -6.11 4.35
N ALA A 2 -11.53 -5.54 4.42
CA ALA A 2 -11.01 -4.92 5.65
C ALA A 2 -11.90 -3.75 6.08
N SER A 3 -12.09 -3.56 7.37
CA SER A 3 -12.90 -2.45 7.91
C SER A 3 -12.08 -1.16 8.00
N TYR A 4 -12.69 -0.01 7.70
CA TYR A 4 -12.03 1.28 7.91
C TYR A 4 -11.73 1.50 9.40
N PRO A 5 -10.45 1.71 9.81
CA PRO A 5 -10.09 1.73 11.21
C PRO A 5 -10.26 3.11 11.86
N ASP A 6 -11.03 3.23 12.94
CA ASP A 6 -11.12 4.49 13.68
C ASP A 6 -9.75 4.94 14.22
N GLY A 7 -9.47 6.26 14.14
CA GLY A 7 -8.28 6.86 14.72
C GLY A 7 -6.95 6.53 14.01
N TRP A 8 -6.97 5.98 12.79
CA TRP A 8 -5.72 5.61 12.08
C TRP A 8 -4.82 6.81 11.77
N LEU A 9 -5.36 8.03 11.73
CA LEU A 9 -4.59 9.26 11.52
C LEU A 9 -3.53 9.48 12.61
N ASP A 10 -3.78 8.96 13.82
CA ASP A 10 -2.86 9.04 14.96
C ASP A 10 -1.85 7.88 14.99
N TRP A 11 -1.98 6.92 14.08
CA TRP A 11 -1.03 5.81 14.00
C TRP A 11 0.33 6.28 13.49
N PRO A 12 1.43 5.71 14.00
CA PRO A 12 2.77 6.09 13.59
C PRO A 12 2.99 5.82 12.11
N VAL A 13 3.58 6.81 11.43
CA VAL A 13 4.12 6.65 10.08
C VAL A 13 5.34 5.75 10.17
N VAL A 14 5.33 4.64 9.43
CA VAL A 14 6.45 3.70 9.36
C VAL A 14 7.21 3.81 8.03
N LYS A 15 6.59 4.42 7.00
CA LYS A 15 7.21 4.63 5.69
C LYS A 15 6.56 5.78 4.94
N GLU A 16 7.39 6.54 4.22
CA GLU A 16 6.98 7.57 3.27
C GLU A 16 7.57 7.23 1.89
N SER A 17 6.79 7.49 0.84
CA SER A 17 7.13 7.20 -0.55
C SER A 17 6.24 7.98 -1.51
N GLN A 18 6.07 7.48 -2.73
CA GLN A 18 5.22 8.05 -3.76
C GLN A 18 4.62 6.98 -4.69
N ASN A 19 3.36 7.16 -5.06
CA ASN A 19 2.83 6.62 -6.31
C ASN A 19 3.47 7.40 -7.47
N LEU A 20 4.05 6.68 -8.42
CA LEU A 20 4.81 7.30 -9.50
C LEU A 20 3.89 7.85 -10.62
N PRO A 21 4.28 8.96 -11.25
CA PRO A 21 3.61 9.50 -12.44
C PRO A 21 3.53 8.50 -13.61
N ALA A 22 2.56 8.68 -14.51
CA ALA A 22 2.36 7.83 -15.69
C ALA A 22 3.49 7.91 -16.72
N ASP A 23 4.19 9.04 -16.78
CA ASP A 23 5.33 9.26 -17.67
C ASP A 23 6.66 8.80 -17.06
N THR A 24 6.64 8.14 -15.89
CA THR A 24 7.84 7.62 -15.26
C THR A 24 8.51 6.58 -16.17
N VAL A 25 9.74 6.89 -16.58
CA VAL A 25 10.60 5.96 -17.31
C VAL A 25 11.31 5.06 -16.30
N LEU A 26 10.92 3.78 -16.28
CA LEU A 26 11.55 2.77 -15.43
C LEU A 26 12.86 2.26 -16.05
N PRO A 27 13.95 2.10 -15.27
CA PRO A 27 15.16 1.44 -15.74
C PRO A 27 14.90 0.04 -16.34
N PRO A 28 15.67 -0.41 -17.34
CA PRO A 28 15.45 -1.72 -17.96
C PRO A 28 15.56 -2.92 -17.01
N ASP A 29 16.30 -2.77 -15.91
CA ASP A 29 16.50 -3.76 -14.85
C ASP A 29 15.52 -3.60 -13.68
N THR A 30 14.45 -2.81 -13.85
CA THR A 30 13.37 -2.68 -12.87
C THR A 30 12.67 -4.01 -12.65
N SER A 31 12.50 -4.39 -11.38
CA SER A 31 11.81 -5.64 -11.03
C SER A 31 10.36 -5.64 -11.54
N LEU A 32 9.84 -6.82 -11.88
CA LEU A 32 8.46 -6.97 -12.32
C LEU A 32 7.46 -6.42 -11.30
N PHE A 33 7.78 -6.58 -10.02
CA PHE A 33 7.01 -6.03 -8.90
C PHE A 33 6.85 -4.51 -8.98
N ILE A 34 7.94 -3.78 -9.19
CA ILE A 34 7.89 -2.32 -9.30
C ILE A 34 7.15 -1.90 -10.58
N GLN A 35 7.36 -2.61 -11.70
CA GLN A 35 6.62 -2.33 -12.93
C GLN A 35 5.11 -2.51 -12.77
N GLU A 36 4.68 -3.55 -12.04
CA GLU A 36 3.27 -3.79 -11.76
C GLU A 36 2.68 -2.74 -10.81
N SER A 37 3.43 -2.36 -9.75
CA SER A 37 3.03 -1.29 -8.83
C SER A 37 2.80 0.03 -9.56
N VAL A 38 3.72 0.42 -10.45
CA VAL A 38 3.56 1.63 -11.27
C VAL A 38 2.36 1.50 -12.20
N ARG A 39 2.21 0.38 -12.91
CA ARG A 39 1.06 0.16 -13.80
C ARG A 39 -0.28 0.23 -13.06
N ALA A 40 -0.34 -0.27 -11.83
CA ALA A 40 -1.56 -0.31 -11.04
C ALA A 40 -2.02 1.08 -10.58
N TYR A 41 -1.07 1.98 -10.32
CA TYR A 41 -1.35 3.25 -9.63
C TYR A 41 -0.96 4.50 -10.40
N SER A 42 -0.43 4.39 -11.61
CA SER A 42 -0.04 5.53 -12.44
C SER A 42 -1.21 6.38 -12.97
N TRP A 43 -2.45 6.02 -12.67
CA TRP A 43 -3.64 6.83 -12.97
C TRP A 43 -3.94 7.85 -11.86
N ILE A 44 -3.42 7.63 -10.64
CA ILE A 44 -3.68 8.47 -9.46
C ILE A 44 -3.24 9.90 -9.74
N ASN A 45 -4.05 10.85 -9.24
CA ASN A 45 -3.86 12.28 -9.41
C ASN A 45 -3.72 12.66 -10.89
N ASN A 46 -4.61 12.14 -11.73
CA ASN A 46 -4.57 12.30 -13.19
C ASN A 46 -3.21 11.93 -13.80
N GLY A 47 -2.59 10.90 -13.23
CA GLY A 47 -1.27 10.38 -13.60
C GLY A 47 -0.08 11.26 -13.24
N GLN A 48 -0.26 12.25 -12.36
CA GLN A 48 0.83 13.04 -11.80
C GLN A 48 1.49 12.37 -10.59
N GLY A 49 1.00 11.20 -10.17
CA GLY A 49 1.47 10.53 -8.97
C GLY A 49 1.04 11.24 -7.68
N SER A 50 1.42 10.68 -6.54
CA SER A 50 1.02 11.20 -5.23
C SER A 50 2.03 10.79 -4.17
N PRO A 51 2.32 11.61 -3.15
CA PRO A 51 2.94 11.12 -1.93
C PRO A 51 2.13 9.96 -1.36
N LEU A 52 2.84 8.95 -0.86
CA LEU A 52 2.29 7.74 -0.27
C LEU A 52 2.85 7.58 1.13
N THR A 53 1.97 7.52 2.12
CA THR A 53 2.33 7.32 3.53
C THR A 53 1.80 5.99 4.01
N ILE A 54 2.63 5.19 4.70
CA ILE A 54 2.21 3.96 5.38
C ILE A 54 2.23 4.18 6.88
N ARG A 55 1.10 3.88 7.52
CA ARG A 55 0.89 3.91 8.96
C ARG A 55 0.54 2.52 9.45
N VAL A 56 0.98 2.19 10.67
CA VAL A 56 0.75 0.86 11.26
C VAL A 56 0.10 1.03 12.62
N ASN A 57 -0.89 0.21 12.90
CA ASN A 57 -1.55 0.17 14.20
C ASN A 57 -0.46 -0.03 15.29
N PRO A 58 -0.39 0.84 16.31
CA PRO A 58 0.61 0.72 17.38
C PRO A 58 0.70 -0.67 18.01
N ALA A 59 -0.45 -1.34 18.16
CA ALA A 59 -0.52 -2.70 18.72
C ALA A 59 0.09 -3.78 17.81
N LYS A 60 0.35 -3.46 16.54
CA LYS A 60 0.87 -4.37 15.51
C LYS A 60 2.29 -4.03 15.07
N LEU A 61 2.93 -3.00 15.63
CA LEU A 61 4.25 -2.54 15.19
C LEU A 61 5.32 -3.62 15.23
N GLU A 62 5.40 -4.40 16.30
CA GLU A 62 6.39 -5.47 16.40
C GLU A 62 6.11 -6.58 15.38
N GLN A 63 4.83 -6.97 15.22
CA GLN A 63 4.42 -7.93 14.19
C GLN A 63 4.72 -7.39 12.79
N TYR A 64 4.57 -6.09 12.57
CA TYR A 64 4.93 -5.45 11.33
C TYR A 64 6.43 -5.57 11.07
N LYS A 65 7.28 -5.20 12.03
CA LYS A 65 8.74 -5.30 11.88
C LYS A 65 9.23 -6.71 11.56
N THR A 66 8.62 -7.73 12.16
CA THR A 66 9.02 -9.14 11.98
C THR A 66 8.29 -9.84 10.84
N HIS A 67 7.42 -9.14 10.11
CA HIS A 67 6.57 -9.72 9.07
C HIS A 67 5.67 -10.86 9.58
N GLY A 68 4.99 -10.59 10.67
CA GLY A 68 4.07 -11.49 11.33
C GLY A 68 4.76 -12.44 12.34
N PRO A 69 4.02 -13.46 12.81
CA PRO A 69 2.60 -13.69 12.53
C PRO A 69 1.74 -12.53 13.05
N TYR A 70 0.72 -12.12 12.29
CA TYR A 70 -0.18 -11.03 12.69
C TYR A 70 -1.37 -11.56 13.49
N THR A 71 -1.73 -10.86 14.56
CA THR A 71 -2.97 -11.15 15.31
C THR A 71 -4.14 -10.46 14.61
N ASP A 72 -5.37 -10.88 14.91
CA ASP A 72 -6.56 -10.34 14.28
C ASP A 72 -6.76 -8.83 14.52
N GLY A 73 -7.36 -8.15 13.55
CA GLY A 73 -7.73 -6.74 13.56
C GLY A 73 -6.91 -5.84 12.63
N PRO A 74 -7.20 -4.52 12.65
CA PRO A 74 -6.57 -3.55 11.76
C PRO A 74 -5.06 -3.50 11.94
N THR A 75 -4.34 -3.55 10.82
CA THR A 75 -2.88 -3.70 10.82
C THR A 75 -2.16 -2.49 10.27
N ALA A 76 -2.51 -2.07 9.06
CA ALA A 76 -1.84 -0.97 8.40
C ALA A 76 -2.80 -0.18 7.52
N VAL A 77 -2.47 1.08 7.31
CA VAL A 77 -3.12 1.97 6.36
C VAL A 77 -2.06 2.58 5.47
N ALA A 78 -2.24 2.52 4.15
CA ALA A 78 -1.48 3.31 3.20
C ALA A 78 -2.39 4.42 2.63
N ILE A 79 -1.88 5.64 2.47
CA ILE A 79 -2.65 6.78 1.96
C ILE A 79 -1.92 7.45 0.81
N SER A 80 -2.60 7.59 -0.32
CA SER A 80 -2.24 8.55 -1.36
C SER A 80 -2.72 9.93 -0.92
N GLU A 81 -1.79 10.81 -0.58
CA GLU A 81 -2.10 12.05 0.13
C GLU A 81 -2.94 13.03 -0.71
N VAL A 82 -2.73 13.09 -2.03
CA VAL A 82 -3.40 14.05 -2.93
C VAL A 82 -4.88 13.69 -3.15
N ASP A 83 -5.14 12.47 -3.61
CA ASP A 83 -6.51 12.03 -3.91
C ASP A 83 -7.24 11.52 -2.65
N GLY A 84 -6.52 11.34 -1.54
CA GLY A 84 -7.10 10.86 -0.29
C GLY A 84 -7.56 9.40 -0.35
N ILE A 85 -6.97 8.59 -1.24
CA ILE A 85 -7.22 7.15 -1.32
C ILE A 85 -6.55 6.48 -0.13
N VAL A 86 -7.34 5.75 0.65
CA VAL A 86 -6.93 5.05 1.87
C VAL A 86 -7.03 3.55 1.63
N TRP A 87 -5.89 2.87 1.51
CA TRP A 87 -5.82 1.41 1.47
C TRP A 87 -5.67 0.88 2.89
N VAL A 88 -6.50 -0.09 3.26
CA VAL A 88 -6.52 -0.69 4.59
C VAL A 88 -6.16 -2.16 4.50
N THR A 89 -5.26 -2.59 5.38
CA THR A 89 -4.96 -4.00 5.64
C THR A 89 -5.42 -4.37 7.05
N GLU A 90 -6.23 -5.42 7.15
CA GLU A 90 -6.68 -6.05 8.38
C GLU A 90 -6.33 -7.53 8.35
N HIS A 91 -6.06 -8.15 9.50
CA HIS A 91 -5.84 -9.59 9.58
C HIS A 91 -7.00 -10.28 10.29
N ILE A 92 -7.45 -11.43 9.80
CA ILE A 92 -8.45 -12.29 10.44
C ILE A 92 -8.01 -13.74 10.32
N GLY A 93 -7.90 -14.45 11.44
CA GLY A 93 -7.31 -15.80 11.48
C GLY A 93 -5.87 -15.82 10.95
N GLY A 94 -5.13 -14.72 11.13
CA GLY A 94 -3.78 -14.54 10.57
C GLY A 94 -3.71 -14.30 9.06
N MET A 95 -4.84 -14.26 8.35
CA MET A 95 -4.90 -13.96 6.92
C MET A 95 -5.16 -12.47 6.70
N ALA A 96 -4.40 -11.85 5.81
CA ALA A 96 -4.64 -10.46 5.40
C ALA A 96 -5.93 -10.35 4.57
N ILE A 97 -6.70 -9.31 4.82
CA ILE A 97 -7.81 -8.84 4.00
C ILE A 97 -7.62 -7.35 3.72
N TYR A 98 -8.19 -6.90 2.61
CA TYR A 98 -7.94 -5.56 2.07
C TYR A 98 -9.23 -4.77 1.88
N GLY A 99 -9.12 -3.44 1.87
CA GLY A 99 -10.20 -2.51 1.54
C GLY A 99 -9.65 -1.17 1.06
N SER A 100 -10.44 -0.44 0.27
CA SER A 100 -10.09 0.86 -0.29
C SER A 100 -11.18 1.86 0.01
N TYR A 101 -10.81 2.98 0.63
CA TYR A 101 -11.73 3.99 1.15
C TYR A 101 -11.25 5.39 0.79
N ASP A 102 -12.15 6.37 0.89
CA ASP A 102 -11.74 7.77 1.03
C ASP A 102 -11.36 8.11 2.48
N ARG A 103 -10.92 9.34 2.73
CA ARG A 103 -10.56 9.81 4.08
C ARG A 103 -11.75 9.90 5.05
N GLN A 104 -12.98 9.79 4.57
CA GLN A 104 -14.19 9.78 5.41
C GLN A 104 -14.65 8.35 5.71
N GLY A 105 -13.95 7.34 5.20
CA GLY A 105 -14.30 5.93 5.39
C GLY A 105 -15.39 5.43 4.44
N LYS A 106 -15.69 6.17 3.36
CA LYS A 106 -16.58 5.68 2.31
C LYS A 106 -15.81 4.72 1.40
N ASP A 107 -16.40 3.57 1.12
CA ASP A 107 -15.85 2.59 0.19
C ASP A 107 -15.73 3.18 -1.23
N ILE A 108 -14.54 3.05 -1.82
CA ILE A 108 -14.21 3.46 -3.19
C ILE A 108 -13.65 2.30 -4.02
N SER A 109 -13.72 1.07 -3.54
CA SER A 109 -13.19 -0.11 -4.25
C SER A 109 -13.77 -0.30 -5.66
N HIS A 110 -14.95 0.24 -5.92
CA HIS A 110 -15.65 0.20 -7.21
C HIS A 110 -15.21 1.28 -8.20
N THR A 111 -14.37 2.26 -7.80
CA THR A 111 -14.03 3.39 -8.68
C THR A 111 -12.90 3.09 -9.65
N HIS A 112 -12.08 2.07 -9.38
CA HIS A 112 -11.02 1.62 -10.27
C HIS A 112 -10.64 0.16 -9.98
N PRO A 113 -10.36 -0.69 -10.99
CA PRO A 113 -10.03 -2.11 -10.77
C PRO A 113 -8.86 -2.37 -9.81
N SER A 114 -7.88 -1.46 -9.76
CA SER A 114 -6.74 -1.57 -8.84
C SER A 114 -7.09 -1.30 -7.36
N LEU A 115 -8.33 -0.89 -7.07
CA LEU A 115 -8.86 -0.65 -5.71
C LEU A 115 -9.76 -1.80 -5.23
N GLU A 116 -9.99 -2.82 -6.06
CA GLU A 116 -10.74 -3.99 -5.64
C GLU A 116 -9.91 -4.82 -4.64
N PRO A 117 -10.53 -5.33 -3.55
CA PRO A 117 -9.82 -6.18 -2.59
C PRO A 117 -9.14 -7.41 -3.22
N SER A 118 -9.73 -7.96 -4.29
CA SER A 118 -9.19 -9.08 -5.07
C SER A 118 -7.86 -8.73 -5.74
N PHE A 119 -7.73 -7.51 -6.27
CA PHE A 119 -6.50 -7.01 -6.86
C PHE A 119 -5.40 -6.89 -5.79
N CYS A 120 -5.72 -6.28 -4.64
CA CYS A 120 -4.81 -6.16 -3.52
C CYS A 120 -4.31 -7.54 -3.05
N GLN A 121 -5.24 -8.48 -2.87
CA GLN A 121 -4.93 -9.86 -2.49
C GLN A 121 -4.00 -10.53 -3.50
N SER A 122 -4.32 -10.44 -4.79
CA SER A 122 -3.53 -11.06 -5.86
C SER A 122 -2.09 -10.55 -5.85
N CYS A 123 -1.91 -9.23 -5.78
CA CYS A 123 -0.58 -8.62 -5.75
C CYS A 123 0.19 -9.01 -4.49
N HIS A 124 -0.42 -8.88 -3.30
CA HIS A 124 0.24 -9.20 -2.05
C HIS A 124 0.57 -10.69 -1.88
N THR A 125 -0.24 -11.60 -2.43
CA THR A 125 0.07 -13.04 -2.44
C THR A 125 1.17 -13.37 -3.45
N THR A 126 1.13 -12.79 -4.65
CA THR A 126 2.11 -13.05 -5.72
C THR A 126 3.50 -12.59 -5.31
N TYR A 127 3.59 -11.48 -4.57
CA TYR A 127 4.84 -10.86 -4.18
C TYR A 127 5.14 -10.98 -2.69
N GLN A 128 4.49 -11.88 -1.95
CA GLN A 128 4.63 -11.98 -0.49
C GLN A 128 6.09 -12.12 -0.01
N ASP A 129 6.92 -12.85 -0.76
CA ASP A 129 8.32 -13.08 -0.43
C ASP A 129 9.22 -11.84 -0.62
N ILE A 130 8.74 -10.86 -1.40
CA ILE A 130 9.47 -9.64 -1.77
C ILE A 130 8.86 -8.42 -1.09
N CYS A 131 7.55 -8.41 -0.86
CA CYS A 131 6.78 -7.31 -0.30
C CYS A 131 6.73 -7.36 1.23
N ILE A 132 7.89 -7.22 1.85
CA ILE A 132 8.07 -7.17 3.30
C ILE A 132 8.03 -5.70 3.76
N ASN A 133 7.19 -5.39 4.75
CA ASN A 133 7.16 -4.07 5.41
C ASN A 133 6.93 -2.89 4.44
N GLY A 134 6.09 -3.11 3.42
CA GLY A 134 5.72 -2.08 2.46
C GLY A 134 6.78 -1.85 1.38
N THR A 135 7.53 -2.88 0.94
CA THR A 135 8.45 -2.82 -0.20
C THR A 135 7.80 -2.21 -1.46
N CYS A 136 6.48 -2.34 -1.62
CA CYS A 136 5.71 -1.71 -2.71
C CYS A 136 5.84 -0.19 -2.77
N ALA A 137 6.22 0.42 -1.65
CA ALA A 137 6.49 1.83 -1.48
C ALA A 137 8.00 2.12 -1.41
N GLU A 138 8.90 1.24 -1.84
CA GLU A 138 10.30 1.65 -1.99
C GLU A 138 10.43 2.69 -3.10
N PRO A 139 11.11 3.83 -2.86
CA PRO A 139 11.37 4.79 -3.90
C PRO A 139 12.15 4.08 -5.01
N VAL A 140 11.56 3.99 -6.21
CA VAL A 140 12.25 3.42 -7.39
C VAL A 140 13.60 4.11 -7.58
N LEU A 141 13.71 5.41 -7.30
CA LEU A 141 14.95 6.18 -7.39
C LEU A 141 15.95 5.93 -6.24
N GLY A 142 15.52 5.35 -5.12
CA GLY A 142 16.39 5.01 -3.98
C GLY A 142 17.13 3.69 -4.18
N VAL A 143 16.54 2.75 -4.92
CA VAL A 143 17.13 1.42 -5.21
C VAL A 143 18.28 1.51 -6.22
N TYR A 144 18.36 2.59 -7.02
CA TYR A 144 19.39 2.78 -8.04
C TYR A 144 20.41 3.87 -7.73
N LYS A 145 20.35 4.50 -6.53
CA LYS A 145 21.35 5.50 -6.12
C LYS A 145 22.66 4.90 -5.59
N ASP A 146 22.68 3.59 -5.31
CA ASP A 146 23.87 2.89 -4.85
C ASP A 146 24.27 1.76 -5.83
N LYS A 147 24.80 2.17 -6.99
CA LYS A 147 25.76 1.38 -7.77
C LYS A 147 26.88 2.27 -8.29
#